data_AF-A0A6Y3EV39-F1
#
_entry.id   AF-A0A6Y3EV39-F1
#
_cell.length_a   1.000
_cell.length_b   1.000
_cell.length_c   1.000
_cell.angle_alpha   90.00
_cell.angle_beta   90.00
_cell.angle_gamma   90.00
#
_symmetry.space_group_name_H-M   'P 1'
#
loop_
_entity.id
_entity.type
_entity.pdbx_description
1 polymer ?
#
loop_
_entity_poly.entity_id
_entity_poly.type
_entity_poly.pdbx_seq_one_letter_code
_entity_poly.pdbx_strand_id
1 'polypeptide(L)' 'MDKLLERFLHYVSLDTQSKSGVRQVPSTEGQWKLLRLLKQQLEEMGLVNIT' A
#
# COMPACT_ATOMS: atom_id res chain seq x y z
N MET A 1 20.19 -6.59 -0.67
CA MET A 1 19.95 -5.17 -0.37
C MET A 1 19.09 -4.53 -1.47
N ASP A 2 19.36 -4.85 -2.73
CA ASP A 2 18.66 -4.31 -3.92
C ASP A 2 17.14 -4.48 -3.90
N LYS A 3 16.64 -5.68 -3.58
CA LYS A 3 15.19 -5.94 -3.49
C LYS A 3 14.47 -5.11 -2.41
N LEU A 4 15.17 -4.76 -1.33
CA LEU A 4 14.59 -3.92 -0.27
C LEU A 4 14.51 -2.47 -0.73
N LEU A 5 15.58 -1.96 -1.36
CA LEU A 5 15.63 -0.61 -1.91
C LEU A 5 14.58 -0.43 -3.02
N GLU A 6 14.45 -1.40 -3.93
CA GLU A 6 13.44 -1.40 -4.99
C GLU A 6 12.02 -1.33 -4.42
N ARG A 7 11.69 -2.18 -3.44
CA ARG A 7 10.38 -2.16 -2.77
C ARG A 7 10.12 -0.82 -2.09
N PHE A 8 11.11 -0.27 -1.39
CA PHE A 8 11.00 1.02 -0.74
C PHE A 8 10.71 2.14 -1.75
N LEU A 9 11.49 2.22 -2.84
CA LEU A 9 11.31 3.24 -3.88
C LEU A 9 9.97 3.08 -4.61
N HIS A 10 9.48 1.86 -4.79
CA HIS A 10 8.14 1.62 -5.34
C HIS A 10 7.04 2.12 -4.40
N TYR A 11 7.13 1.91 -3.09
CA TYR A 11 6.09 2.41 -2.17
C TYR A 11 6.11 3.93 -2.06
N VAL A 12 7.30 4.55 -2.03
CA VAL A 12 7.46 6.01 -1.93
C VAL A 12 6.96 6.74 -3.18
N SER A 13 6.96 6.09 -4.36
CA SER A 13 6.42 6.69 -5.58
C SER A 13 4.88 6.76 -5.61
N LEU A 14 4.20 6.07 -4.68
CA LEU A 14 2.75 6.13 -4.54
C LEU A 14 2.36 7.30 -3.64
N ASP A 15 1.61 8.26 -4.18
CA ASP A 15 0.95 9.28 -3.37
C ASP A 15 -0.12 8.60 -2.48
N THR A 16 0.16 8.59 -1.18
CA THR A 16 -0.66 7.98 -0.13
C THR A 16 -0.99 8.97 0.99
N GLN A 17 -0.79 10.27 0.74
CA GLN A 17 -0.98 11.30 1.74
C GLN A 17 -2.40 11.24 2.30
N SER A 18 -2.51 11.32 3.64
CA SER A 18 -3.80 11.39 4.32
C SER A 18 -4.44 12.76 4.14
N LYS A 19 -5.78 12.80 4.16
CA LYS A 19 -6.56 14.05 4.13
C LYS A 19 -7.40 14.18 5.39
N SER A 20 -7.13 15.22 6.17
CA SER A 20 -7.90 15.52 7.38
C SER A 20 -9.32 16.01 7.05
N GLY A 21 -10.26 15.81 7.99
CA GLY A 21 -11.64 16.27 7.85
C GLY A 21 -12.50 15.46 6.86
N VAL A 22 -11.97 14.34 6.34
CA VAL A 22 -12.72 13.43 5.47
C VAL A 22 -13.39 12.35 6.32
N ARG A 23 -14.70 12.13 6.11
CA ARG A 23 -15.46 11.06 6.80
C ARG A 23 -15.19 9.67 6.23
N GLN A 24 -14.82 9.60 4.96
CA GLN A 24 -14.45 8.35 4.28
C GLN A 24 -13.16 7.78 4.88
N VAL A 25 -13.13 6.46 5.02
CA VAL A 25 -11.94 5.71 5.43
C VAL A 25 -11.66 4.63 4.38
N PRO A 26 -10.43 4.51 3.87
CA PRO A 26 -9.31 5.47 3.99
C PRO A 26 -9.65 6.86 3.44
N SER A 27 -8.89 7.86 3.88
CA SER A 27 -9.17 9.28 3.62
C SER A 27 -8.89 9.73 2.18
N THR A 28 -8.10 8.94 1.44
CA THR A 28 -7.71 9.22 0.05
C THR A 28 -7.63 7.94 -0.77
N GLU A 29 -7.89 8.04 -2.07
CA GLU A 29 -7.81 6.91 -3.01
C GLU A 29 -6.38 6.34 -3.14
N GLY A 30 -5.37 7.18 -2.95
CA GLY A 30 -3.96 6.77 -2.95
C GLY A 30 -3.67 5.66 -1.94
N GLN A 31 -4.28 5.74 -0.76
CA GLN A 31 -4.15 4.74 0.30
C GLN A 31 -4.68 3.37 -0.16
N TRP A 32 -5.80 3.34 -0.90
CA TRP A 32 -6.31 2.09 -1.47
C TRP A 32 -5.36 1.46 -2.49
N LYS A 33 -4.64 2.26 -3.28
CA LYS A 33 -3.66 1.73 -4.25
C LYS A 33 -2.53 0.99 -3.53
N LEU A 34 -1.96 1.59 -2.49
CA LEU A 34 -0.91 0.93 -1.69
C LEU A 34 -1.45 -0.31 -0.96
N LEU A 35 -2.64 -0.25 -0.36
CA LEU A 35 -3.25 -1.39 0.33
C LEU A 35 -3.46 -2.60 -0.60
N ARG A 36 -3.97 -2.37 -1.81
CA ARG A 36 -4.17 -3.44 -2.81
C ARG A 36 -2.84 -4.03 -3.29
N LEU A 37 -1.83 -3.19 -3.50
CA LEU A 37 -0.48 -3.65 -3.84
C LEU A 37 0.10 -4.54 -2.73
N LEU A 38 0.02 -4.10 -1.47
CA LEU A 38 0.52 -4.87 -0.34
C LEU A 38 -0.24 -6.18 -0.17
N LYS A 39 -1.57 -6.17 -0.32
CA LYS A 39 -2.39 -7.38 -0.30
C LYS A 39 -1.89 -8.42 -1.31
N GLN A 40 -1.73 -8.01 -2.57
CA GLN A 40 -1.23 -8.88 -3.62
C GLN A 40 0.16 -9.44 -3.27
N GLN A 41 1.07 -8.61 -2.76
CA GLN A 41 2.41 -9.07 -2.38
C GLN A 41 2.39 -10.07 -1.22
N LEU A 42 1.48 -9.91 -0.25
CA LEU A 42 1.30 -10.87 0.84
C LEU A 42 0.77 -12.20 0.31
N GLU A 43 -0.19 -12.17 -0.61
CA GLU A 43 -0.70 -13.37 -1.29
C GLU A 43 0.40 -14.07 -2.10
N GLU A 44 1.22 -13.33 -2.86
CA GLU A 44 2.38 -13.85 -3.61
C GLU A 44 3.47 -14.44 -2.71
N MET A 45 3.60 -13.96 -1.48
CA MET A 45 4.49 -14.52 -0.47
C MET A 45 3.92 -15.78 0.21
N GLY A 46 2.71 -16.19 -0.15
CA GLY A 46 2.04 -17.39 0.39
C GLY A 46 1.33 -17.16 1.72
N LEU A 47 1.12 -15.90 2.13
CA LEU A 47 0.28 -15.61 3.29
C LEU A 47 -1.19 -15.77 2.94
N VAL A 48 -1.98 -16.13 3.94
CA VAL A 48 -3.42 -16.38 3.83
C VAL A 48 -4.20 -15.47 4.77
N ASN A 49 -5.52 -15.38 4.56
CA ASN A 49 -6.43 -14.54 5.36
C ASN A 49 -6.08 -13.04 5.31
N ILE A 50 -5.79 -12.52 4.11
CA ILE A 50 -5.54 -11.09 3.88
C ILE A 50 -6.85 -10.41 3.47
N THR A 51 -7.40 -9.54 4.33
CA THR A 51 -8.66 -8.79 4.12
C THR A 51 -8.47 -7.29 4.29
#